data_AF-A0A550GBH6-F1
#
_entry.id   AF-A0A550GBH6-F1
#
_cell.length_a   1.000
_cell.length_b   1.000
_cell.length_c   1.000
_cell.angle_alpha   90.00
_cell.angle_beta   90.00
_cell.angle_gamma   90.00
#
_symmetry.space_group_name_H-M   'P 1'
#
loop_
_entity.id
_entity.type
_entity.pdbx_description
1 polymer ?
#
loop_
_entity_poly.entity_id
_entity_poly.type
_entity_poly.pdbx_seq_one_letter_code
_entity_poly.pdbx_strand_id
1 'polypeptide(L)'
;MSNIGISRSFWAMFKETSLTFSFGLGGLFAGIMIASQLGIFSLSPWVITLYPIVISAKGVGSGLLSGRLSTGLHLGTIHTRFIGNTKSFYKLIESLLVLTLVTSVTICAISLIFGTLFWGITLVDFPAILVVVVATMSLGLLLSFVTIKVSFISFERGLDPDVVVYPIMSTVADVFITLCYIAVLNLFFTGALGQWAIGLACLGPVLLVFYILSKNLHEAEFAKTLKESMVTMLIVSLLVNVTGTLLLGIS
;
A
#
# COMPACT_ATOMS: atom_id res chain seq x y z
N MET A 1 -18.56 -25.00 -36.50
CA MET A 1 -18.93 -25.02 -35.06
C MET A 1 -17.90 -24.33 -34.14
N SER A 2 -16.95 -23.52 -34.63
CA SER A 2 -15.90 -22.88 -33.80
C SER A 2 -16.16 -21.41 -33.40
N ASN A 3 -17.03 -20.66 -34.11
CA ASN A 3 -17.23 -19.23 -33.84
C ASN A 3 -18.16 -18.91 -32.65
N ILE A 4 -18.99 -19.86 -32.20
CA ILE A 4 -19.95 -19.65 -31.10
C ILE A 4 -19.26 -19.76 -29.73
N GLY A 5 -18.17 -20.52 -29.63
CA GLY A 5 -17.36 -20.63 -28.41
C GLY A 5 -16.53 -19.38 -28.11
N ILE A 6 -16.02 -18.72 -29.14
CA ILE A 6 -15.18 -17.53 -29.02
C ILE A 6 -16.02 -16.30 -28.61
N SER A 7 -17.23 -16.13 -29.17
CA SER A 7 -18.08 -14.99 -28.80
C SER A 7 -18.61 -15.08 -27.37
N ARG A 8 -18.90 -16.30 -26.88
CA ARG A 8 -19.27 -16.54 -25.47
C ARG A 8 -18.11 -16.26 -24.52
N SER A 9 -16.87 -16.61 -24.88
CA SER A 9 -15.71 -16.30 -24.04
C SER A 9 -15.39 -14.79 -24.06
N PHE A 10 -15.54 -14.12 -25.21
CA PHE A 10 -15.38 -12.67 -25.31
C PHE A 10 -16.41 -11.92 -24.46
N TRP A 11 -17.70 -12.28 -24.55
CA TRP A 11 -18.74 -11.61 -23.77
C TRP A 11 -18.60 -11.87 -22.27
N ALA A 12 -18.16 -13.08 -21.88
CA ALA A 12 -17.85 -13.40 -20.49
C ALA A 12 -16.66 -12.56 -19.99
N MET A 13 -15.54 -12.54 -20.71
CA MET A 13 -14.37 -11.71 -20.37
C MET A 13 -14.71 -10.22 -20.34
N PHE A 14 -15.49 -9.73 -21.30
CA PHE A 14 -15.93 -8.33 -21.35
C PHE A 14 -16.77 -7.98 -20.11
N LYS A 15 -17.70 -8.85 -19.73
CA LYS A 15 -18.53 -8.67 -18.53
C LYS A 15 -17.70 -8.70 -17.24
N GLU A 16 -16.77 -9.64 -17.12
CA GLU A 16 -15.86 -9.74 -15.96
C GLU A 16 -14.95 -8.52 -15.86
N THR A 17 -14.34 -8.11 -16.97
CA THR A 17 -13.43 -6.95 -17.00
C THR A 17 -14.18 -5.64 -16.74
N SER A 18 -15.38 -5.48 -17.31
CA SER A 18 -16.23 -4.31 -17.07
C SER A 18 -16.71 -4.22 -15.61
N LEU A 19 -17.02 -5.37 -15.00
CA LEU A 19 -17.40 -5.44 -13.59
C LEU A 19 -16.20 -5.13 -12.67
N THR A 20 -15.02 -5.67 -12.97
CA THR A 20 -13.76 -5.32 -12.30
C THR A 20 -13.43 -3.83 -12.43
N PHE A 21 -13.60 -3.26 -13.62
CA PHE A 21 -13.39 -1.82 -13.85
C PHE A 21 -14.38 -0.95 -13.08
N SER A 22 -15.64 -1.39 -12.96
CA SER A 22 -16.68 -0.69 -12.19
C SER A 22 -16.32 -0.58 -10.72
N PHE A 23 -15.63 -1.58 -10.15
CA PHE A 23 -15.09 -1.46 -8.79
C PHE A 23 -14.07 -0.32 -8.70
N GLY A 24 -13.26 -0.08 -9.74
CA GLY A 24 -12.35 1.07 -9.80
C GLY A 24 -13.01 2.44 -9.56
N LEU A 25 -14.31 2.59 -9.83
CA LEU A 25 -15.08 3.80 -9.48
C LEU A 25 -15.12 4.07 -7.98
N GLY A 26 -14.93 3.05 -7.13
CA GLY A 26 -14.76 3.21 -5.69
C GLY A 26 -13.58 4.12 -5.33
N GLY A 27 -12.54 4.18 -6.16
CA GLY A 27 -11.44 5.12 -5.99
C GLY A 27 -11.86 6.60 -6.09
N LEU A 28 -12.98 6.90 -6.76
CA LEU A 28 -13.55 8.26 -6.78
C LEU A 28 -13.94 8.73 -5.39
N PHE A 29 -14.42 7.82 -4.51
CA PHE A 29 -14.72 8.17 -3.13
C PHE A 29 -13.46 8.67 -2.42
N ALA A 30 -12.34 7.97 -2.53
CA ALA A 30 -11.06 8.41 -1.96
C ALA A 30 -10.64 9.79 -2.51
N GLY A 31 -10.82 10.02 -3.81
CA GLY A 31 -10.59 11.33 -4.44
C GLY A 31 -11.48 12.44 -3.87
N ILE A 32 -12.79 12.18 -3.71
CA ILE A 32 -13.75 13.12 -3.10
C ILE A 32 -13.38 13.42 -1.64
N MET A 33 -12.95 12.42 -0.88
CA MET A 33 -12.51 12.63 0.51
C MET A 33 -11.34 13.62 0.57
N ILE A 34 -10.38 13.51 -0.35
CA ILE A 34 -9.29 14.48 -0.43
C ILE A 34 -9.75 15.85 -0.88
N ALA A 35 -10.61 15.93 -1.89
CA ALA A 35 -11.17 17.18 -2.33
C ALA A 35 -11.93 17.91 -1.20
N SER A 36 -12.53 17.17 -0.26
CA SER A 36 -13.17 17.76 0.92
C SER A 36 -12.20 18.31 1.97
N GLN A 37 -10.93 17.93 1.91
CA GLN A 37 -9.88 18.29 2.88
C GLN A 37 -8.82 19.22 2.30
N LEU A 38 -9.12 19.93 1.20
CA LEU A 38 -8.19 20.83 0.51
C LEU A 38 -7.50 21.85 1.44
N GLY A 39 -8.16 22.26 2.53
CA GLY A 39 -7.57 23.15 3.54
C GLY A 39 -6.32 22.61 4.25
N ILE A 40 -6.15 21.29 4.34
CA ILE A 40 -4.94 20.66 4.90
C ILE A 40 -3.85 20.56 3.83
N PHE A 41 -4.25 20.31 2.58
CA PHE A 41 -3.33 20.18 1.45
C PHE A 41 -2.68 21.51 1.07
N SER A 42 -3.33 22.65 1.36
CA SER A 42 -2.74 23.98 1.19
C SER A 42 -1.73 24.37 2.27
N LEU A 43 -1.61 23.59 3.36
CA LEU A 43 -0.65 23.88 4.43
C LEU A 43 0.80 23.65 4.02
N SER A 44 1.06 22.68 3.13
CA SER A 44 2.40 22.48 2.59
C SER A 44 2.43 21.74 1.24
N PRO A 45 3.31 22.14 0.29
CA PRO A 45 3.43 21.52 -1.03
C PRO A 45 3.66 20.01 -1.02
N TRP A 46 4.36 19.49 -0.01
CA TRP A 46 4.66 18.06 0.07
C TRP A 46 3.42 17.22 0.38
N VAL A 47 2.40 17.78 1.03
CA VAL A 47 1.22 17.03 1.49
C VAL A 47 0.41 16.50 0.32
N ILE A 48 0.13 17.35 -0.68
CA ILE A 48 -0.61 16.93 -1.88
C ILE A 48 0.23 16.03 -2.77
N THR A 49 1.53 16.30 -2.81
CA THR A 49 2.45 15.61 -3.69
C THR A 49 2.76 14.18 -3.23
N LEU A 50 2.80 13.94 -1.91
CA LEU A 50 3.00 12.62 -1.33
C LEU A 50 1.79 11.71 -1.46
N TYR A 51 0.58 12.24 -1.55
CA TYR A 51 -0.63 11.43 -1.58
C TYR A 51 -0.63 10.33 -2.67
N PRO A 52 -0.41 10.63 -3.96
CA PRO A 52 -0.39 9.59 -4.98
C PRO A 52 0.72 8.56 -4.73
N ILE A 53 1.85 8.99 -4.16
CA ILE A 53 3.01 8.13 -3.82
C ILE A 53 2.63 7.13 -2.72
N VAL A 54 1.98 7.61 -1.66
CA VAL A 54 1.49 6.80 -0.52
C VAL A 54 0.47 5.75 -1.00
N ILE A 55 -0.51 6.13 -1.83
CA ILE A 55 -1.47 5.17 -2.38
C ILE A 55 -0.77 4.10 -3.23
N SER A 56 0.10 4.53 -4.13
CA SER A 56 0.78 3.60 -5.05
C SER A 56 1.67 2.61 -4.30
N ALA A 57 2.37 3.08 -3.27
CA ALA A 57 3.20 2.24 -2.41
C ALA A 57 2.40 1.18 -1.65
N LYS A 58 1.23 1.56 -1.11
CA LYS A 58 0.30 0.61 -0.50
C LYS A 58 -0.17 -0.43 -1.53
N GLY A 59 -0.39 -0.02 -2.78
CA GLY A 59 -0.73 -0.90 -3.90
C GLY A 59 0.28 -2.04 -4.07
N VAL A 60 1.57 -1.74 -4.09
CA VAL A 60 2.64 -2.75 -4.23
C VAL A 60 2.64 -3.74 -3.07
N GLY A 61 2.51 -3.27 -1.83
CA GLY A 61 2.40 -4.15 -0.66
C GLY A 61 1.19 -5.08 -0.73
N SER A 62 0.02 -4.57 -1.13
CA SER A 62 -1.18 -5.39 -1.32
C SER A 62 -1.08 -6.38 -2.49
N GLY A 63 -0.43 -6.00 -3.58
CA GLY A 63 -0.22 -6.88 -4.74
C GLY A 63 0.69 -8.05 -4.39
N LEU A 64 1.79 -7.78 -3.67
CA LEU A 64 2.67 -8.83 -3.17
C LEU A 64 1.94 -9.79 -2.22
N LEU A 65 1.15 -9.23 -1.30
CA LEU A 65 0.35 -10.02 -0.37
C LEU A 65 -0.66 -10.90 -1.12
N SER A 66 -1.47 -10.32 -2.01
CA SER A 66 -2.50 -11.05 -2.76
C SER A 66 -1.90 -12.15 -3.62
N GLY A 67 -0.89 -11.84 -4.43
CA GLY A 67 -0.30 -12.81 -5.36
C GLY A 67 0.36 -13.99 -4.64
N ARG A 68 1.13 -13.73 -3.58
CA ARG A 68 1.80 -14.80 -2.81
C ARG A 68 0.83 -15.58 -1.92
N LEU A 69 -0.17 -14.91 -1.35
CA LEU A 69 -1.19 -15.57 -0.56
C LEU A 69 -2.06 -16.48 -1.45
N SER A 70 -2.52 -15.99 -2.59
CA SER A 70 -3.30 -16.76 -3.58
C SER A 70 -2.51 -17.98 -4.06
N THR A 71 -1.25 -17.79 -4.48
CA THR A 71 -0.38 -18.89 -4.91
C THR A 71 -0.15 -19.90 -3.78
N GLY A 72 0.09 -19.43 -2.56
CA GLY A 72 0.32 -20.31 -1.42
C GLY A 72 -0.91 -21.13 -1.02
N LEU A 73 -2.10 -20.56 -1.14
CA LEU A 73 -3.36 -21.28 -0.90
C LEU A 73 -3.58 -22.36 -1.97
N HIS A 74 -3.37 -22.03 -3.25
CA HIS A 74 -3.54 -22.99 -4.35
C HIS A 74 -2.50 -24.12 -4.34
N LEU A 75 -1.25 -23.84 -3.96
CA LEU A 75 -0.20 -24.86 -3.84
C LEU A 75 -0.28 -25.64 -2.52
N GLY A 76 -1.18 -25.26 -1.60
CA GLY A 76 -1.28 -25.86 -0.27
C GLY A 76 -0.09 -25.57 0.64
N THR A 77 0.78 -24.61 0.28
CA THR A 77 1.91 -24.16 1.11
C THR A 77 1.49 -23.15 2.17
N ILE A 78 0.28 -22.61 2.10
CA ILE A 78 -0.36 -21.77 3.12
C ILE A 78 -1.76 -22.33 3.39
N HIS A 79 -2.15 -22.41 4.67
CA HIS A 79 -3.49 -22.82 5.09
C HIS A 79 -4.39 -21.60 5.37
N THR A 80 -5.71 -21.79 5.36
CA THR A 80 -6.72 -20.76 5.68
C THR A 80 -6.84 -20.50 7.20
N ARG A 81 -5.72 -20.44 7.92
CA ARG A 81 -5.69 -20.24 9.38
C ARG A 81 -4.62 -19.23 9.75
N PHE A 82 -4.93 -18.32 10.67
CA PHE A 82 -3.95 -17.34 11.16
C PHE A 82 -2.94 -17.95 12.14
N ILE A 83 -3.39 -18.86 13.01
CA ILE A 83 -2.58 -19.49 14.05
C ILE A 83 -2.30 -20.93 13.65
N GLY A 84 -1.05 -21.36 13.83
CA GLY A 84 -0.60 -22.70 13.45
C GLY A 84 -0.48 -22.91 11.93
N ASN A 85 -0.22 -21.83 11.19
CA ASN A 85 0.03 -21.90 9.74
C ASN A 85 1.48 -22.33 9.44
N THR A 86 1.81 -22.43 8.16
CA THR A 86 3.14 -22.84 7.67
C THR A 86 4.20 -21.76 7.90
N LYS A 87 5.48 -22.17 7.86
CA LYS A 87 6.62 -21.25 7.91
C LYS A 87 6.53 -20.17 6.81
N SER A 88 6.09 -20.55 5.61
CA SER A 88 5.94 -19.65 4.46
C SER A 88 4.92 -18.54 4.72
N PHE A 89 3.81 -18.83 5.42
CA PHE A 89 2.84 -17.80 5.80
C PHE A 89 3.46 -16.76 6.74
N TYR A 90 4.12 -17.20 7.82
CA TYR A 90 4.76 -16.25 8.75
C TYR A 90 5.84 -15.43 8.06
N LYS A 91 6.64 -16.05 7.17
CA LYS A 91 7.63 -15.34 6.37
C LYS A 91 7.02 -14.31 5.42
N LEU A 92 5.84 -14.58 4.86
CA LEU A 92 5.11 -13.61 4.05
C LEU A 92 4.68 -12.39 4.88
N ILE A 93 4.15 -12.60 6.09
CA ILE A 93 3.77 -11.51 7.00
C ILE A 93 5.01 -10.72 7.45
N GLU A 94 6.08 -11.40 7.85
CA GLU A 94 7.35 -10.77 8.21
C GLU A 94 7.91 -9.94 7.04
N SER A 95 7.87 -10.47 5.81
CA SER A 95 8.30 -9.76 4.60
C SER A 95 7.44 -8.52 4.35
N LEU A 96 6.12 -8.62 4.53
CA LEU A 96 5.20 -7.49 4.38
C LEU A 96 5.50 -6.38 5.38
N LEU A 97 5.70 -6.72 6.66
CA LEU A 97 6.03 -5.75 7.72
C LEU A 97 7.33 -5.00 7.40
N VAL A 98 8.37 -5.74 7.03
CA VAL A 98 9.67 -5.15 6.68
C VAL A 98 9.55 -4.29 5.43
N LEU A 99 8.84 -4.79 4.42
CA LEU A 99 8.65 -4.07 3.17
C LEU A 99 7.97 -2.73 3.42
N THR A 100 6.94 -2.66 4.26
CA THR A 100 6.24 -1.40 4.59
C THR A 100 7.18 -0.30 5.10
N LEU A 101 8.20 -0.63 5.90
CA LEU A 101 9.18 0.38 6.32
C LEU A 101 10.20 0.69 5.23
N VAL A 102 10.69 -0.32 4.53
CA VAL A 102 11.62 -0.12 3.41
C VAL A 102 10.99 0.78 2.34
N THR A 103 9.71 0.58 2.03
CA THR A 103 8.96 1.42 1.10
C THR A 103 8.78 2.82 1.62
N SER A 104 8.42 2.99 2.89
CA SER A 104 8.32 4.32 3.52
C SER A 104 9.63 5.10 3.40
N VAL A 105 10.76 4.47 3.75
CA VAL A 105 12.10 5.09 3.66
C VAL A 105 12.46 5.41 2.21
N THR A 106 12.19 4.50 1.27
CA THR A 106 12.46 4.70 -0.16
C THR A 106 11.68 5.88 -0.72
N ILE A 107 10.39 5.98 -0.37
CA ILE A 107 9.53 7.10 -0.75
C ILE A 107 10.09 8.41 -0.22
N CYS A 108 10.42 8.47 1.08
CA CYS A 108 10.96 9.68 1.68
C CYS A 108 12.29 10.10 1.04
N ALA A 109 13.18 9.15 0.76
CA ALA A 109 14.45 9.44 0.09
C ALA A 109 14.26 10.02 -1.31
N ILE A 110 13.37 9.43 -2.11
CA ILE A 110 13.08 9.91 -3.47
C ILE A 110 12.35 11.26 -3.43
N SER A 111 11.37 11.41 -2.54
CA SER A 111 10.63 12.66 -2.38
C SER A 111 11.49 13.79 -1.84
N LEU A 112 12.58 13.52 -1.12
CA LEU A 112 13.56 14.55 -0.76
C LEU A 112 14.34 15.05 -1.99
N ILE A 113 14.77 14.13 -2.86
CA ILE A 113 15.46 14.50 -4.11
C ILE A 113 14.53 15.32 -5.01
N PHE A 114 13.29 14.85 -5.22
CA PHE A 114 12.32 15.59 -6.03
C PHE A 114 11.85 16.87 -5.35
N GLY A 115 11.65 16.86 -4.03
CA GLY A 115 11.18 18.00 -3.27
C GLY A 115 12.14 19.17 -3.29
N THR A 116 13.45 18.89 -3.16
CA THR A 116 14.50 19.91 -3.26
C THR A 116 14.66 20.46 -4.68
N LEU A 117 14.42 19.65 -5.71
CA LEU A 117 14.57 20.06 -7.11
C LEU A 117 13.34 20.79 -7.68
N PHE A 118 12.13 20.37 -7.28
CA PHE A 118 10.88 20.77 -7.96
C PHE A 118 9.81 21.38 -7.04
N TRP A 119 9.83 21.12 -5.74
CA TRP A 119 8.73 21.51 -4.83
C TRP A 119 9.12 22.64 -3.87
N GLY A 120 10.38 23.11 -3.91
CA GLY A 120 10.89 24.14 -3.00
C GLY A 120 10.98 23.68 -1.54
N ILE A 121 11.05 22.37 -1.31
CA ILE A 121 11.10 21.77 0.03
C ILE A 121 12.53 21.78 0.55
N THR A 122 12.67 22.03 1.85
CA THR A 122 13.97 22.05 2.51
C THR A 122 14.22 20.75 3.27
N LEU A 123 15.47 20.50 3.64
CA LEU A 123 15.83 19.36 4.50
C LEU A 123 15.12 19.39 5.87
N VAL A 124 14.58 20.54 6.27
CA VAL A 124 13.85 20.70 7.54
C VAL A 124 12.49 20.01 7.51
N ASP A 125 11.89 19.85 6.33
CA ASP A 125 10.58 19.20 6.16
C ASP A 125 10.69 17.67 6.13
N PHE A 126 11.90 17.13 5.96
CA PHE A 126 12.13 15.69 5.81
C PHE A 126 11.67 14.85 7.00
N PRO A 127 11.95 15.23 8.28
CA PRO A 127 11.44 14.48 9.43
C PRO A 127 9.92 14.43 9.47
N ALA A 128 9.24 15.51 9.07
CA ALA A 128 7.79 15.56 9.00
C ALA A 128 7.24 14.57 7.95
N ILE A 129 7.81 14.61 6.74
CA ILE A 129 7.48 13.68 5.66
C ILE A 129 7.69 12.23 6.10
N LEU A 130 8.83 11.93 6.72
CA LEU A 130 9.17 10.59 7.18
C LEU A 130 8.17 10.07 8.22
N VAL A 131 7.89 10.88 9.25
CA VAL A 131 6.96 10.49 10.32
C VAL A 131 5.55 10.27 9.78
N VAL A 132 5.06 11.15 8.89
CA VAL A 132 3.72 11.02 8.30
C VAL A 132 3.61 9.79 7.39
N VAL A 133 4.60 9.56 6.52
CA VAL A 133 4.61 8.40 5.62
C VAL A 133 4.68 7.09 6.40
N VAL A 134 5.62 6.99 7.35
CA VAL A 134 5.78 5.79 8.18
C VAL A 134 4.53 5.50 9.00
N ALA A 135 3.91 6.52 9.60
CA ALA A 135 2.67 6.37 10.35
C ALA A 135 1.52 5.89 9.47
N THR A 136 1.33 6.53 8.32
CA THR A 136 0.25 6.20 7.37
C THR A 136 0.41 4.77 6.85
N MET A 137 1.63 4.40 6.43
CA MET A 137 1.94 3.05 5.95
C MET A 137 1.79 1.99 7.05
N SER A 138 2.18 2.32 8.29
CA SER A 138 2.01 1.43 9.44
C SER A 138 0.54 1.19 9.77
N LEU A 139 -0.31 2.22 9.71
CA LEU A 139 -1.76 2.06 9.84
C LEU A 139 -2.35 1.23 8.68
N GLY A 140 -1.82 1.40 7.46
CA GLY A 140 -2.20 0.62 6.29
C GLY A 140 -2.02 -0.89 6.46
N LEU A 141 -1.05 -1.33 7.28
CA LEU A 141 -0.85 -2.75 7.60
C LEU A 141 -2.07 -3.41 8.27
N LEU A 142 -2.87 -2.63 9.03
CA LEU A 142 -4.09 -3.15 9.65
C LEU A 142 -5.03 -3.73 8.60
N LEU A 143 -5.12 -3.06 7.44
CA LEU A 143 -5.95 -3.53 6.36
C LEU A 143 -5.39 -4.77 5.68
N SER A 144 -4.07 -4.95 5.62
CA SER A 144 -3.47 -6.18 5.11
C SER A 144 -3.95 -7.43 5.85
N PHE A 145 -4.14 -7.34 7.17
CA PHE A 145 -4.74 -8.44 7.95
C PHE A 145 -6.20 -8.70 7.59
N VAL A 146 -6.97 -7.63 7.31
CA VAL A 146 -8.34 -7.76 6.79
C VAL A 146 -8.32 -8.45 5.43
N THR A 147 -7.43 -8.06 4.52
CA THR A 147 -7.26 -8.70 3.21
C THR A 147 -6.97 -10.19 3.34
N ILE A 148 -6.04 -10.59 4.22
CA ILE A 148 -5.75 -12.02 4.45
C ILE A 148 -7.00 -12.77 4.90
N LYS A 149 -7.76 -12.19 5.84
CA LYS A 149 -8.99 -12.82 6.35
C LYS A 149 -10.03 -12.98 5.24
N VAL A 150 -10.23 -11.95 4.42
CA VAL A 150 -11.18 -11.99 3.30
C VAL A 150 -10.72 -13.00 2.24
N SER A 151 -9.42 -13.08 1.95
CA SER A 151 -8.85 -14.09 1.05
C SER A 151 -9.07 -15.52 1.56
N PHE A 152 -8.88 -15.77 2.86
CA PHE A 152 -9.16 -17.08 3.46
C PHE A 152 -10.63 -17.46 3.34
N ILE A 153 -11.55 -16.56 3.72
CA ILE A 153 -12.99 -16.80 3.63
C ILE A 153 -13.42 -17.06 2.18
N SER A 154 -12.83 -16.34 1.23
CA SER A 154 -13.17 -16.48 -0.18
C SER A 154 -12.69 -17.80 -0.75
N PHE A 155 -11.45 -18.20 -0.41
CA PHE A 155 -10.89 -19.50 -0.78
C PHE A 155 -11.71 -20.66 -0.18
N GLU A 156 -12.12 -20.56 1.09
CA GLU A 156 -13.00 -21.57 1.73
C GLU A 156 -14.37 -21.69 1.06
N ARG A 157 -14.85 -20.61 0.44
CA ARG A 157 -16.11 -20.59 -0.33
C ARG A 157 -15.94 -21.02 -1.79
N GLY A 158 -14.73 -21.41 -2.20
CA GLY A 158 -14.43 -21.77 -3.59
C GLY A 158 -14.44 -20.58 -4.56
N LEU A 159 -14.37 -19.35 -4.04
CA LEU A 159 -14.22 -18.14 -4.86
C LEU A 159 -12.73 -17.88 -5.08
N ASP A 160 -12.37 -17.56 -6.32
CA ASP A 160 -11.01 -17.13 -6.63
C ASP A 160 -10.74 -15.74 -6.01
N PRO A 161 -9.79 -15.62 -5.06
CA PRO A 161 -9.43 -14.35 -4.46
C PRO A 161 -9.00 -13.31 -5.50
N ASP A 162 -8.40 -13.73 -6.61
CA ASP A 162 -7.85 -12.81 -7.61
C ASP A 162 -8.95 -12.19 -8.50
N VAL A 163 -10.11 -12.85 -8.62
CA VAL A 163 -11.24 -12.37 -9.44
C VAL A 163 -12.19 -11.46 -8.66
N VAL A 164 -12.49 -11.79 -7.40
CA VAL A 164 -13.53 -11.09 -6.61
C VAL A 164 -12.94 -10.27 -5.47
N VAL A 165 -11.94 -10.82 -4.76
CA VAL A 165 -11.41 -10.17 -3.57
C VAL A 165 -10.49 -9.01 -3.96
N TYR A 166 -9.66 -9.18 -4.98
CA TYR A 166 -8.70 -8.15 -5.37
C TYR A 166 -9.36 -6.82 -5.78
N PRO A 167 -10.38 -6.76 -6.67
CA PRO A 167 -10.99 -5.49 -7.05
C PRO A 167 -11.68 -4.78 -5.88
N ILE A 168 -12.40 -5.55 -5.04
CA ILE A 168 -13.09 -5.01 -3.86
C ILE A 168 -12.08 -4.51 -2.84
N MET A 169 -11.09 -5.34 -2.48
CA MET A 169 -10.10 -4.97 -1.47
C MET A 169 -9.18 -3.84 -1.92
N SER A 170 -8.93 -3.68 -3.23
CA SER A 170 -8.18 -2.53 -3.74
C SER A 170 -8.90 -1.23 -3.43
N THR A 171 -10.20 -1.14 -3.74
CA THR A 171 -10.99 0.08 -3.51
C THR A 171 -11.14 0.41 -2.02
N VAL A 172 -11.46 -0.60 -1.20
CA VAL A 172 -11.55 -0.47 0.25
C VAL A 172 -10.21 0.02 0.79
N ALA A 173 -9.11 -0.47 0.23
CA ALA A 173 -7.80 -0.06 0.64
C ALA A 173 -7.40 1.34 0.26
N ASP A 174 -7.80 1.80 -0.93
CA ASP A 174 -7.56 3.18 -1.35
C ASP A 174 -8.34 4.14 -0.43
N VAL A 175 -9.61 3.86 -0.15
CA VAL A 175 -10.40 4.66 0.81
C VAL A 175 -9.78 4.62 2.21
N PHE A 176 -9.38 3.44 2.70
CA PHE A 176 -8.82 3.29 4.03
C PHE A 176 -7.47 3.98 4.19
N ILE A 177 -6.56 3.85 3.21
CA ILE A 177 -5.24 4.50 3.29
C ILE A 177 -5.39 6.02 3.16
N THR A 178 -6.33 6.50 2.36
CA THR A 178 -6.66 7.94 2.27
C THR A 178 -7.18 8.47 3.60
N LEU A 179 -8.08 7.73 4.26
CA LEU A 179 -8.54 8.07 5.61
C LEU A 179 -7.40 8.11 6.63
N CYS A 180 -6.51 7.11 6.60
CA CYS A 180 -5.34 7.08 7.47
C CYS A 180 -4.43 8.28 7.20
N TYR A 181 -4.18 8.60 5.93
CA TYR A 181 -3.34 9.73 5.53
C TYR A 181 -3.91 11.06 6.03
N ILE A 182 -5.20 11.31 5.80
CA ILE A 182 -5.90 12.51 6.28
C ILE A 182 -5.88 12.56 7.81
N ALA A 183 -6.13 11.45 8.51
CA ALA A 183 -6.13 11.40 9.97
C ALA A 183 -4.75 11.71 10.56
N VAL A 184 -3.69 11.14 9.98
CA VAL A 184 -2.30 11.39 10.39
C VAL A 184 -1.92 12.84 10.13
N LEU A 185 -2.30 13.42 8.99
CA LEU A 185 -2.04 14.83 8.69
C LEU A 185 -2.77 15.77 9.65
N ASN A 186 -4.07 15.53 9.90
CA ASN A 186 -4.84 16.29 10.88
C ASN A 186 -4.15 16.27 12.25
N LEU A 187 -3.78 15.08 12.72
CA LEU A 187 -3.08 14.91 13.98
C LEU A 187 -1.72 15.63 13.97
N PHE A 188 -0.96 15.54 12.88
CA PHE A 188 0.33 16.20 12.74
C PHE A 188 0.23 17.72 12.82
N PHE A 189 -0.80 18.32 12.21
CA PHE A 189 -1.02 19.77 12.21
C PHE A 189 -1.74 20.31 13.44
N THR A 190 -2.26 19.46 14.35
CA THR A 190 -2.82 19.93 15.64
C THR A 190 -1.80 20.56 16.57
N GLY A 191 -0.50 20.29 16.37
CA GLY A 191 0.62 20.87 17.13
C GLY A 191 1.63 19.84 17.60
N ALA A 192 2.57 20.27 18.46
CA ALA A 192 3.69 19.45 18.92
C ALA A 192 3.25 18.12 19.57
N LEU A 193 2.16 18.13 20.34
CA LEU A 193 1.63 16.91 20.97
C LEU A 193 1.24 15.85 19.94
N GLY A 194 0.61 16.26 18.83
CA GLY A 194 0.26 15.36 17.74
C GLY A 194 1.50 14.78 17.06
N GLN A 195 2.51 15.61 16.81
CA GLN A 195 3.79 15.16 16.22
C GLN A 195 4.50 14.13 17.12
N TRP A 196 4.56 14.37 18.43
CA TRP A 196 5.13 13.42 19.39
C TRP A 196 4.32 12.14 19.48
N ALA A 197 2.98 12.21 19.47
CA ALA A 197 2.11 11.04 19.50
C ALA A 197 2.33 10.15 18.27
N ILE A 198 2.41 10.74 17.07
CA ILE A 198 2.69 10.00 15.84
C ILE A 198 4.10 9.41 15.89
N GLY A 199 5.10 10.17 16.32
CA GLY A 199 6.47 9.70 16.47
C GLY A 199 6.57 8.48 17.39
N LEU A 200 5.91 8.53 18.55
CA LEU A 200 5.86 7.41 19.51
C LEU A 200 5.14 6.19 18.91
N ALA A 201 4.03 6.40 18.20
CA ALA A 201 3.30 5.33 17.53
C ALA A 201 4.14 4.63 16.44
N CYS A 202 5.02 5.37 15.76
CA CYS A 202 5.94 4.83 14.75
C CYS A 202 7.08 4.00 15.34
N LEU A 203 7.50 4.25 16.58
CA LEU A 203 8.61 3.51 17.19
C LEU A 203 8.31 2.01 17.32
N GLY A 204 7.08 1.64 17.68
CA GLY A 204 6.68 0.22 17.81
C GLY A 204 6.89 -0.59 16.51
N PRO A 205 6.26 -0.19 15.40
CA PRO A 205 6.47 -0.81 14.09
C PRO A 205 7.93 -0.81 13.64
N VAL A 206 8.67 0.28 13.89
CA VAL A 206 10.09 0.39 13.52
C VAL A 206 10.94 -0.63 14.27
N LEU A 207 10.79 -0.72 15.59
CA LEU A 207 11.52 -1.69 16.41
C LEU A 207 11.17 -3.14 16.05
N LEU A 208 9.88 -3.41 15.78
CA LEU A 208 9.41 -4.72 15.35
C LEU A 208 10.08 -5.14 14.03
N VAL A 209 10.11 -4.24 13.05
CA VAL A 209 10.73 -4.53 11.76
C VAL A 209 12.23 -4.72 11.90
N PHE A 210 12.91 -3.90 12.70
CA PHE A 210 14.34 -4.07 12.93
C PHE A 210 14.65 -5.46 13.52
N TYR A 211 13.86 -5.89 14.51
CA TYR A 211 13.97 -7.23 15.08
C TYR A 211 13.74 -8.35 14.04
N ILE A 212 12.69 -8.24 13.22
CA ILE A 212 12.37 -9.21 12.17
C ILE A 212 13.48 -9.24 11.10
N LEU A 213 13.97 -8.08 10.69
CA LEU A 213 15.02 -7.93 9.69
C LEU A 213 16.31 -8.61 10.15
N SER A 214 16.76 -8.35 11.38
CA SER A 214 17.94 -8.98 11.96
C SER A 214 17.82 -10.50 12.04
N LYS A 215 16.62 -11.02 12.34
CA LYS A 215 16.39 -12.46 12.45
C LYS A 215 16.33 -13.17 11.09
N ASN A 216 15.80 -12.52 10.06
CA ASN A 216 15.42 -13.17 8.81
C ASN A 216 16.32 -12.85 7.61
N LEU A 217 17.34 -12.00 7.77
CA LEU A 217 18.24 -11.58 6.69
C LEU A 217 18.95 -12.76 5.98
N HIS A 218 19.19 -13.86 6.69
CA HIS A 218 19.90 -15.04 6.19
C HIS A 218 19.03 -15.98 5.35
N GLU A 219 17.72 -15.77 5.32
CA GLU A 219 16.78 -16.64 4.60
C GLU A 219 16.63 -16.16 3.15
N ALA A 220 17.05 -17.00 2.20
CA ALA A 220 17.12 -16.63 0.78
C ALA A 220 15.75 -16.21 0.20
N GLU A 221 14.66 -16.87 0.61
CA GLU A 221 13.31 -16.54 0.15
C GLU A 221 12.89 -15.13 0.62
N PHE A 222 13.17 -14.79 1.89
CA PHE A 222 12.89 -13.47 2.44
C PHE A 222 13.71 -12.38 1.75
N ALA A 223 15.03 -12.58 1.60
CA ALA A 223 15.91 -11.63 0.94
C ALA A 223 15.54 -11.41 -0.54
N LYS A 224 15.20 -12.49 -1.26
CA LYS A 224 14.73 -12.40 -2.66
C LYS A 224 13.46 -11.56 -2.76
N THR A 225 12.51 -11.79 -1.86
CA THR A 225 11.24 -11.05 -1.80
C THR A 225 11.45 -9.56 -1.58
N LEU A 226 12.31 -9.20 -0.63
CA LEU A 226 12.66 -7.81 -0.39
C LEU A 226 13.34 -7.19 -1.61
N LYS A 227 14.31 -7.89 -2.22
CA LYS A 227 15.02 -7.40 -3.39
C LYS A 227 14.09 -7.13 -4.57
N GLU A 228 13.21 -8.08 -4.91
CA GLU A 228 12.21 -7.92 -5.98
C GLU A 228 11.31 -6.71 -5.71
N SER A 229 10.79 -6.62 -4.49
CA SER A 229 9.88 -5.54 -4.10
C SER A 229 10.55 -4.18 -4.07
N MET A 230 11.81 -4.10 -3.63
CA MET A 230 12.59 -2.85 -3.64
C MET A 230 12.79 -2.31 -5.05
N VAL A 231 13.06 -3.19 -6.03
CA VAL A 231 13.21 -2.77 -7.43
C VAL A 231 11.88 -2.24 -7.97
N THR A 232 10.77 -2.95 -7.74
CA THR A 232 9.44 -2.47 -8.14
C THR A 232 9.12 -1.13 -7.50
N MET A 233 9.41 -0.97 -6.21
CA MET A 233 9.12 0.25 -5.48
C MET A 233 9.97 1.43 -5.90
N LEU A 234 11.23 1.21 -6.27
CA LEU A 234 12.09 2.25 -6.81
C LEU A 234 11.52 2.79 -8.12
N ILE A 235 11.08 1.91 -9.02
CA ILE A 235 10.45 2.29 -10.29
C ILE A 235 9.12 3.03 -10.05
N VAL A 236 8.24 2.44 -9.24
CA VAL A 236 6.93 3.03 -8.92
C VAL A 236 7.09 4.39 -8.25
N SER A 237 7.97 4.51 -7.27
CA SER A 237 8.21 5.77 -6.58
C SER A 237 8.72 6.85 -7.55
N LEU A 238 9.63 6.53 -8.49
CA LEU A 238 10.07 7.50 -9.49
C LEU A 238 8.93 7.98 -10.37
N LEU A 239 8.12 7.06 -10.92
CA LEU A 239 6.97 7.40 -11.77
C LEU A 239 5.97 8.28 -11.03
N VAL A 240 5.65 7.92 -9.79
CA VAL A 240 4.60 8.59 -9.03
C VAL A 240 5.10 9.91 -8.43
N ASN A 241 6.39 10.07 -8.16
CA ASN A 241 6.96 11.39 -7.82
C ASN A 241 6.83 12.36 -9.02
N VAL A 242 7.00 11.90 -10.26
CA VAL A 242 6.70 12.71 -11.45
C VAL A 242 5.21 13.05 -11.53
N THR A 243 4.31 12.11 -11.25
CA THR A 243 2.87 12.41 -11.19
C THR A 243 2.56 13.44 -10.10
N GLY A 244 3.21 13.31 -8.94
CA GLY A 244 3.08 14.25 -7.84
C GLY A 244 3.55 15.66 -8.21
N THR A 245 4.70 15.80 -8.89
CA THR A 245 5.20 17.11 -9.32
C THR A 245 4.21 17.81 -10.25
N LEU A 246 3.56 17.05 -11.13
CA LEU A 246 2.51 17.58 -12.02
C LEU A 246 1.26 18.01 -11.24
N LEU A 247 0.92 17.26 -10.19
CA LEU A 247 -0.21 17.56 -9.30
C LEU A 247 0.01 18.86 -8.51
N LEU A 248 1.25 19.17 -8.15
CA LEU A 248 1.58 20.47 -7.56
C LEU A 248 1.34 21.63 -8.55
N GLY A 249 1.57 21.43 -9.84
CA GLY A 249 1.38 22.46 -10.86
C GLY A 249 -0.09 22.83 -11.15
N ILE A 250 -1.05 22.06 -10.63
CA ILE A 250 -2.50 22.32 -10.77
C ILE A 250 -3.18 22.73 -9.46
N SER A 251 -2.46 22.74 -8.33
CA SER A 251 -2.94 23.16 -7.01
C SER A 251 -2.60 24.61 -6.72
#